data_AF-A0A7Y0PBN0-F1
#
_entry.id   AF-A0A7Y0PBN0-F1
#
_cell.length_a   1.000
_cell.length_b   1.000
_cell.length_c   1.000
_cell.angle_alpha   90.00
_cell.angle_beta   90.00
_cell.angle_gamma   90.00
#
_symmetry.space_group_name_H-M   'P 1'
#
loop_
_entity.id
_entity.type
_entity.pdbx_description
1 polymer ?
#
loop_
_entity_poly.entity_id
_entity_poly.type
_entity_poly.pdbx_seq_one_letter_code
_entity_poly.pdbx_strand_id
1 'polypeptide(L)'
;MPLGAVLGSLFDNPRNMGLVMLPLVGLVAISGVFYPITSMPGWLQGVAQIFPIYWLGLGMRSAFLPDALSAVELHHAWRHLETFGVLTVWAVLGLLVAPVILRRMARRESGSAVAARRDRMLATVGR
;
A
#
# COMPACT_ATOMS: atom_id res chain seq x y z
N MET A 1 5.54 -16.07 -16.41
CA MET A 1 5.90 -16.82 -15.19
C MET A 1 6.96 -16.16 -14.26
N PRO A 2 7.27 -14.83 -14.24
CA PRO A 2 8.12 -14.29 -13.13
C PRO A 2 7.35 -13.56 -12.02
N LEU A 3 6.62 -12.47 -12.33
CA LEU A 3 6.17 -11.52 -11.31
C LEU A 3 5.27 -12.05 -10.19
N GLY A 4 4.36 -12.99 -10.49
CA GLY A 4 3.46 -13.52 -9.45
C GLY A 4 4.02 -14.70 -8.67
N ALA A 5 5.08 -15.36 -9.16
CA ALA A 5 5.86 -16.29 -8.33
C ALA A 5 6.74 -15.50 -7.36
N VAL A 6 7.26 -14.34 -7.80
CA VAL A 6 7.99 -13.39 -6.95
C VAL A 6 7.07 -12.77 -5.89
N LEU A 7 5.87 -12.32 -6.24
CA LEU A 7 4.93 -11.77 -5.26
C LEU A 7 4.40 -12.87 -4.31
N GLY A 8 4.03 -14.05 -4.82
CA GLY A 8 3.57 -15.16 -3.96
C GLY A 8 4.65 -15.65 -3.00
N SER A 9 5.91 -15.79 -3.46
CA SER A 9 7.02 -16.15 -2.58
C SER A 9 7.34 -15.08 -1.54
N LEU A 10 7.02 -13.80 -1.81
CA LEU A 10 7.16 -12.72 -0.83
C LEU A 10 6.14 -12.82 0.32
N PHE A 11 4.97 -13.41 0.11
CA PHE A 11 3.92 -13.54 1.13
C PHE A 11 3.94 -14.89 1.87
N ASP A 12 4.39 -15.98 1.24
CA ASP A 12 4.42 -17.31 1.86
C ASP A 12 5.63 -17.58 2.77
N ASN A 13 6.64 -16.70 2.75
CA ASN A 13 7.85 -16.84 3.56
C ASN A 13 7.86 -15.78 4.68
N PRO A 14 7.90 -16.17 5.98
CA PRO A 14 7.99 -15.24 7.10
C PRO A 14 9.17 -14.25 6.99
N ARG A 15 10.25 -14.64 6.31
CA ARG A 15 11.42 -13.77 6.05
C ARG A 15 11.10 -12.66 5.06
N ASN A 16 10.20 -12.89 4.11
CA ASN A 16 9.80 -11.92 3.10
C ASN A 16 8.68 -11.00 3.57
N MET A 17 7.90 -11.42 4.58
CA MET A 17 7.01 -10.52 5.31
C MET A 17 7.76 -9.29 5.85
N GLY A 18 8.99 -9.46 6.35
CA GLY A 18 9.85 -8.36 6.77
C GLY A 18 10.15 -7.37 5.65
N LEU A 19 10.35 -7.84 4.41
CA LEU A 19 10.61 -6.98 3.24
C LEU A 19 9.38 -6.16 2.83
N VAL A 20 8.18 -6.67 3.06
CA VAL A 20 6.92 -5.94 2.81
C VAL A 20 6.59 -4.98 3.95
N MET A 21 6.83 -5.41 5.18
CA MET A 21 6.53 -4.63 6.39
C MET A 21 7.50 -3.46 6.58
N LEU A 22 8.78 -3.61 6.22
CA LEU A 22 9.79 -2.58 6.46
C LEU A 22 9.49 -1.26 5.73
N PRO A 23 9.12 -1.26 4.43
CA PRO A 23 8.66 -0.04 3.77
C PRO A 23 7.40 0.56 4.42
N LEU A 24 6.46 -0.29 4.86
CA LEU A 24 5.23 0.17 5.50
C LEU A 24 5.53 0.87 6.84
N VAL A 25 6.37 0.25 7.68
CA VAL A 25 6.81 0.81 8.96
C VAL A 25 7.60 2.10 8.73
N GLY A 26 8.51 2.11 7.75
CA GLY A 26 9.23 3.32 7.37
C GLY A 26 8.30 4.45 6.96
N LEU A 27 7.27 4.15 6.16
CA LEU A 27 6.27 5.12 5.74
C LEU A 27 5.44 5.67 6.90
N VAL A 28 5.04 4.79 7.82
CA VAL A 28 4.35 5.16 9.05
C VAL A 28 5.23 6.03 9.93
N ALA A 29 6.52 5.73 10.06
CA ALA A 29 7.47 6.51 10.86
C ALA A 29 7.64 7.95 10.32
N ILE A 30 7.66 8.12 9.01
CA ILE A 30 7.83 9.44 8.37
C ILE A 30 6.50 10.19 8.13
N SER A 31 5.36 9.59 8.48
CA SER A 31 4.02 10.12 8.16
C SER A 31 3.64 11.41 8.89
N GLY A 32 4.38 11.79 9.94
CA GLY A 32 4.01 12.89 10.81
C GLY A 32 3.08 12.52 11.97
N VAL A 33 2.68 11.24 12.09
CA VAL A 33 1.76 10.76 13.14
C VAL A 33 2.45 10.62 14.50
N PHE A 34 3.67 10.06 14.52
CA PHE A 34 4.43 9.83 15.76
C PHE A 34 5.38 10.96 16.11
N TYR A 35 5.96 11.60 15.09
CA TYR A 35 6.88 12.71 15.23
C TYR A 35 6.46 13.84 14.28
N PRO A 36 6.57 15.12 14.69
CA PRO A 36 6.24 16.23 13.81
C PRO A 36 7.03 16.15 12.51
N ILE A 37 6.33 16.07 11.38
CA ILE A 37 6.94 15.99 10.05
C ILE A 37 7.78 17.23 9.72
N THR A 38 7.47 18.37 10.34
CA THR A 38 8.24 19.62 10.23
C THR A 38 9.66 19.53 10.80
N SER A 39 9.94 18.53 11.65
CA SER A 39 11.29 18.27 12.16
C SER A 39 12.14 17.41 11.22
N MET A 40 11.54 16.85 10.16
CA MET A 40 12.22 15.97 9.21
C MET A 40 12.86 16.79 8.06
N PRO A 41 13.96 16.29 7.44
CA PRO A 41 14.49 16.85 6.21
C PRO A 41 13.43 17.02 5.11
N GLY A 42 13.47 18.11 4.35
CA GLY A 42 12.44 18.45 3.35
C GLY A 42 12.18 17.36 2.30
N TRP A 43 13.19 16.58 1.92
CA TRP A 43 13.01 15.46 0.99
C TRP A 43 12.14 14.33 1.59
N LEU A 44 12.25 14.05 2.90
CA LEU A 44 11.40 13.09 3.59
C LEU A 44 9.96 13.58 3.70
N GLN A 45 9.78 14.89 3.92
CA GLN A 45 8.46 15.52 3.89
C GLN A 45 7.81 15.33 2.51
N GLY A 46 8.58 15.51 1.44
CA GLY A 46 8.12 15.26 0.07
C GLY A 46 7.72 13.80 -0.15
N VAL A 47 8.55 12.85 0.29
CA VAL A 47 8.24 11.41 0.18
C VAL A 47 6.96 11.06 0.94
N ALA A 48 6.82 11.50 2.19
CA ALA A 48 5.64 11.22 3.00
C ALA A 48 4.35 11.74 2.36
N GLN A 49 4.40 12.93 1.76
CA GLN A 49 3.27 13.57 1.07
C GLN A 49 2.82 12.86 -0.21
N ILE A 50 3.62 11.94 -0.77
CA ILE A 50 3.18 11.12 -1.91
C ILE A 50 2.14 10.08 -1.47
N PHE A 51 2.20 9.64 -0.22
CA PHE A 51 1.44 8.49 0.26
C PHE A 51 0.24 8.90 1.14
N PRO A 52 -0.81 8.08 1.21
CA PRO A 52 -2.06 8.46 1.89
C PRO A 52 -1.91 8.60 3.41
N ILE A 53 -0.90 7.96 4.02
CA ILE A 53 -0.74 7.95 5.49
C ILE A 53 -0.54 9.35 6.06
N TYR A 54 0.26 10.21 5.39
CA TYR A 54 0.41 11.61 5.79
C TYR A 54 -0.93 12.35 5.78
N TRP A 55 -1.68 12.21 4.69
CA TRP A 55 -2.95 12.91 4.47
C TRP A 55 -4.05 12.45 5.43
N LEU A 56 -4.08 11.16 5.79
CA LEU A 56 -4.97 10.66 6.82
C LEU A 56 -4.66 11.29 8.18
N GLY A 57 -3.39 11.41 8.55
CA GLY A 57 -2.96 12.10 9.76
C GLY A 57 -3.34 13.58 9.76
N LEU A 58 -3.14 14.27 8.63
CA LEU A 58 -3.51 15.68 8.46
C LEU A 58 -5.02 15.89 8.55
N GLY A 59 -5.79 15.03 7.89
CA GLY A 59 -7.26 15.05 7.95
C GLY A 59 -7.77 14.86 9.37
N MET A 60 -7.24 13.86 10.08
CA MET A 60 -7.59 13.60 11.48
C MET A 60 -7.27 14.81 12.36
N ARG A 61 -6.05 15.37 12.28
CA ARG A 61 -5.69 16.56 13.05
C ARG A 61 -6.61 17.74 12.74
N SER A 62 -6.89 18.00 11.46
CA SER A 62 -7.77 19.09 11.05
C SER A 62 -9.22 18.95 11.54
N ALA A 63 -9.69 17.72 11.76
CA ALA A 63 -11.07 17.47 12.22
C ALA A 63 -11.21 17.57 13.74
N PHE A 64 -10.13 17.36 14.49
CA PHE A 64 -10.17 17.25 15.95
C PHE A 64 -9.40 18.36 16.68
N LEU A 65 -8.51 19.08 16.00
CA LEU A 65 -7.71 20.16 16.59
C LEU A 65 -8.28 21.54 16.24
N PRO A 66 -8.09 22.55 17.12
CA PRO A 66 -8.46 23.93 16.82
C PRO A 66 -7.69 24.50 15.62
N ASP A 67 -8.32 25.43 14.89
CA ASP A 67 -7.73 26.08 13.71
C ASP A 67 -6.38 26.76 13.98
N ALA A 68 -6.18 27.31 15.18
CA ALA A 68 -4.93 27.93 15.59
C ALA A 68 -3.72 26.97 15.51
N LEU A 69 -3.95 25.66 15.63
CA LEU A 69 -2.88 24.65 15.53
C LEU A 69 -2.44 24.36 14.09
N SER A 70 -3.12 24.91 13.08
CA SER A 70 -2.60 24.87 11.70
C SER A 70 -1.24 25.58 11.57
N ALA A 71 -0.93 26.54 12.45
CA ALA A 71 0.34 27.27 12.44
C ALA A 71 1.58 26.39 12.68
N VAL A 72 1.43 25.23 13.33
CA VAL A 72 2.53 24.29 13.57
C VAL A 72 2.62 23.19 12.50
N GLU A 73 1.70 23.19 11.54
CA GLU A 73 1.68 22.25 10.43
C GLU A 73 2.59 22.67 9.27
N LEU A 74 2.87 21.70 8.39
CA LEU A 74 3.46 21.98 7.08
C LEU A 74 2.65 23.04 6.33
N HIS A 75 3.33 24.07 5.83
CA HIS A 75 2.73 25.21 5.14
C HIS A 75 1.78 26.06 5.99
N HIS A 76 1.77 25.87 7.32
CA HIS A 76 0.96 26.67 8.25
C HIS A 76 -0.55 26.65 7.94
N ALA A 77 -1.07 25.54 7.39
CA ALA A 77 -2.45 25.47 6.92
C ALA A 77 -3.05 24.06 7.01
N TRP A 78 -4.36 23.99 7.23
CA TRP A 78 -5.14 22.79 6.98
C TRP A 78 -5.42 22.66 5.47
N ARG A 79 -4.69 21.77 4.81
CA ARG A 79 -4.73 21.61 3.34
C ARG A 79 -5.88 20.70 2.89
N HIS A 80 -7.13 21.05 3.24
CA HIS A 80 -8.30 20.20 3.03
C HIS A 80 -8.50 19.75 1.58
N LEU A 81 -8.35 20.66 0.61
CA LEU A 81 -8.51 20.34 -0.81
C LEU A 81 -7.47 19.32 -1.29
N GLU A 82 -6.23 19.48 -0.84
CA GLU A 82 -5.14 18.57 -1.19
C GLU A 82 -5.31 17.22 -0.50
N THR A 83 -5.68 17.21 0.77
CA THR A 83 -6.03 16.00 1.51
C THR A 83 -7.11 15.22 0.79
N PHE A 84 -8.21 15.88 0.43
CA PHE A 84 -9.31 15.24 -0.29
C PHE A 84 -8.87 14.73 -1.67
N GLY A 85 -8.13 15.55 -2.41
CA GLY A 85 -7.64 15.20 -3.74
C GLY A 85 -6.72 13.97 -3.72
N VAL A 86 -5.71 13.97 -2.85
CA VAL A 86 -4.73 12.87 -2.79
C VAL A 86 -5.37 11.57 -2.30
N LEU A 87 -6.24 11.64 -1.27
CA LEU A 87 -6.95 10.45 -0.79
C LEU A 87 -7.90 9.89 -1.85
N THR A 88 -8.58 10.76 -2.60
CA THR A 88 -9.43 10.34 -3.73
C THR A 88 -8.62 9.65 -4.82
N VAL A 89 -7.46 10.22 -5.19
CA VAL A 89 -6.56 9.61 -6.17
C VAL A 89 -6.10 8.24 -5.70
N TRP A 90 -5.66 8.09 -4.45
CA TRP A 90 -5.25 6.79 -3.90
C TRP A 90 -6.40 5.79 -3.81
N ALA A 91 -7.61 6.24 -3.46
CA ALA A 91 -8.79 5.39 -3.43
C ALA A 91 -9.12 4.86 -4.84
N VAL A 92 -9.09 5.72 -5.86
CA VAL A 92 -9.31 5.34 -7.25
C VAL A 92 -8.20 4.39 -7.73
N LEU A 93 -6.93 4.69 -7.45
CA LEU A 93 -5.82 3.80 -7.79
C LEU A 93 -5.99 2.42 -7.15
N GLY A 94 -6.36 2.36 -5.87
CA GLY A 94 -6.67 1.12 -5.17
C GLY A 94 -7.80 0.34 -5.84
N LEU A 95 -8.91 1.01 -6.19
CA LEU A 95 -10.06 0.42 -6.86
C LEU A 95 -9.74 -0.08 -8.29
N LEU A 96 -8.83 0.57 -9.00
CA LEU A 96 -8.41 0.14 -10.33
C LEU A 96 -7.41 -1.03 -10.26
N VAL A 97 -6.50 -1.02 -9.29
CA VAL A 97 -5.44 -2.02 -9.15
C VAL A 97 -5.95 -3.30 -8.50
N ALA A 98 -6.80 -3.22 -7.48
CA ALA A 98 -7.34 -4.38 -6.77
C ALA A 98 -7.98 -5.44 -7.68
N PRO A 99 -8.94 -5.13 -8.58
CA PRO A 99 -9.53 -6.13 -9.46
C PRO A 99 -8.52 -6.71 -10.46
N VAL A 100 -7.51 -5.94 -10.89
CA VAL A 100 -6.44 -6.44 -11.76
C VAL A 100 -5.59 -7.49 -11.03
N ILE A 101 -5.22 -7.21 -9.78
CA ILE A 101 -4.45 -8.14 -8.95
C ILE A 101 -5.29 -9.40 -8.65
N LEU A 102 -6.53 -9.23 -8.21
CA LEU A 102 -7.44 -10.34 -7.90
C LEU A 102 -7.72 -11.21 -9.13
N ARG A 103 -7.99 -10.61 -10.30
CA ARG A 103 -8.14 -11.35 -11.57
C ARG A 103 -6.87 -12.12 -11.95
N ARG A 104 -5.69 -11.55 -11.70
CA ARG A 104 -4.40 -12.22 -11.97
C ARG A 104 -4.15 -13.39 -11.02
N MET A 105 -4.56 -13.30 -9.76
CA MET A 105 -4.50 -14.40 -8.79
C MET A 105 -5.47 -15.52 -9.18
N ALA A 106 -6.73 -15.19 -9.44
CA ALA A 106 -7.77 -16.16 -9.81
C ALA A 106 -7.46 -16.95 -11.10
N ARG A 107 -6.88 -16.27 -12.11
CA ARG A 107 -6.45 -16.93 -13.38
C ARG A 107 -5.27 -17.89 -13.21
N ARG A 108 -4.50 -17.78 -12.12
CA ARG A 108 -3.33 -18.64 -11.88
C ARG A 108 -3.69 -19.90 -11.11
N GLU A 109 -4.61 -19.81 -10.14
CA GLU A 109 -5.11 -21.00 -9.43
C GLU A 109 -5.89 -21.94 -10.35
N SER A 110 -6.65 -21.37 -11.29
CA SER A 110 -7.38 -22.16 -12.30
C SER A 110 -6.44 -22.85 -13.29
N GLY A 111 -5.28 -22.27 -13.60
CA GLY A 111 -4.25 -22.91 -14.42
C GLY A 111 -3.49 -24.03 -13.71
N SER A 112 -3.13 -23.86 -12.44
CA SER A 112 -2.42 -24.89 -11.66
C SER A 112 -3.32 -26.07 -11.29
N ALA A 113 -4.60 -25.82 -10.99
CA ALA A 113 -5.59 -26.87 -10.73
C ALA A 113 -5.88 -27.74 -11.97
N VAL A 114 -5.90 -27.14 -13.17
CA VAL A 114 -6.09 -27.86 -14.45
C VAL A 114 -4.84 -28.64 -14.85
N ALA A 115 -3.63 -28.08 -14.65
CA ALA A 115 -2.38 -28.80 -14.89
C ALA A 115 -2.23 -30.01 -13.95
N ALA A 116 -2.53 -29.85 -12.65
CA ALA A 116 -2.50 -30.95 -11.69
C ALA A 116 -3.53 -32.05 -11.98
N ARG A 117 -4.70 -31.70 -12.56
CA ARG A 117 -5.67 -32.70 -13.04
C ARG A 117 -5.18 -33.42 -14.31
N ARG A 118 -4.56 -32.71 -15.25
CA ARG A 118 -3.99 -33.29 -16.46
C ARG A 118 -2.90 -34.32 -16.12
N ASP A 119 -2.01 -34.00 -15.20
CA ASP A 119 -0.93 -34.91 -14.80
C ASP A 119 -1.45 -36.17 -14.10
N ARG A 120 -2.50 -36.05 -13.28
CA ARG A 120 -3.16 -37.24 -12.68
C ARG A 120 -3.84 -38.12 -13.73
N MET A 121 -4.46 -37.54 -14.75
CA MET A 121 -5.06 -38.32 -15.84
C MET A 121 -3.99 -39.01 -16.69
N LEU A 122 -2.88 -38.33 -17.00
CA LEU A 122 -1.75 -38.92 -17.72
C LEU A 122 -1.06 -40.04 -16.92
N ALA A 123 -0.94 -39.89 -15.60
CA ALA A 123 -0.39 -40.94 -14.72
C ALA A 123 -1.31 -42.17 -14.57
N THR A 124 -2.61 -42.03 -14.86
CA THR A 124 -3.59 -43.13 -14.77
C THR A 124 -3.71 -43.90 -16.09
N VAL A 125 -3.46 -43.26 -17.23
CA VAL A 125 -3.55 -43.88 -18.58
C VAL A 125 -2.28 -44.66 -18.95
N GLY A 126 -1.17 -44.45 -18.23
CA GLY A 126 0.10 -45.16 -18.46
C GLY A 126 0.29 -46.48 -17.68
N ARG A 127 -0.78 -47.05 -17.08
CA ARG A 127 -0.76 -48.37 -16.43
C ARG A 127 -1.67 -49.35 -17.16
#